data_AF-A0A662QS59-F1
#
_entry.id   AF-A0A662QS59-F1
#
_cell.length_a   1.000
_cell.length_b   1.000
_cell.length_c   1.000
_cell.angle_alpha   90.00
_cell.angle_beta   90.00
_cell.angle_gamma   90.00
#
_symmetry.space_group_name_H-M   'P 1'
#
loop_
_entity.id
_entity.type
_entity.pdbx_description
1 polymer ?
#
loop_
_entity_poly.entity_id
_entity_poly.type
_entity_poly.pdbx_seq_one_letter_code
_entity_poly.pdbx_strand_id
1 'polypeptide(L)'
;MQFKIISSIIIALVAVILLFAIVQMYSTESTTSMICKLHKNVIRHIPLPGYANQPLPDGCSEDPIEERIEIKEMTNSELSHYIVKCWKKAKQGMYGKKLECYELYAKKTTEHINESTVTATFNSEQCDFISNNWLDIENESYSCGTENKIMWKMTETIENKTTIILKYNPLAHWVEVI
;
A
#
# COMPACT_ATOMS: atom_id res chain seq x y z
N MET A 1 -17.90 64.08 0.43
CA MET A 1 -17.76 63.12 -0.70
C MET A 1 -16.82 61.96 -0.35
N GLN A 2 -15.66 62.21 0.25
CA GLN A 2 -14.66 61.17 0.57
C GLN A 2 -15.13 60.10 1.58
N PHE A 3 -15.92 60.47 2.59
CA PHE A 3 -16.43 59.49 3.58
C PHE A 3 -17.34 58.41 2.96
N LYS A 4 -18.16 58.78 1.95
CA LYS A 4 -19.01 57.83 1.23
C LYS A 4 -18.17 56.82 0.46
N ILE A 5 -17.11 57.28 -0.22
CA ILE A 5 -16.21 56.41 -0.99
C ILE A 5 -15.49 55.42 -0.06
N ILE A 6 -14.97 55.89 1.08
CA ILE A 6 -14.29 55.03 2.06
C ILE A 6 -15.27 53.99 2.62
N SER A 7 -16.50 54.38 2.98
CA SER A 7 -17.51 53.44 3.48
C SER A 7 -17.91 52.39 2.44
N SER A 8 -18.04 52.76 1.15
CA SER A 8 -18.38 51.82 0.08
C SER A 8 -17.27 50.80 -0.17
N ILE A 9 -16.01 51.22 -0.08
CA ILE A 9 -14.85 50.32 -0.21
C ILE A 9 -14.82 49.31 0.94
N ILE A 10 -15.04 49.76 2.17
CA ILE A 10 -15.06 48.87 3.35
C ILE A 10 -16.17 47.83 3.24
N ILE A 11 -17.39 48.26 2.85
CA ILE A 11 -18.53 47.35 2.68
C ILE A 11 -18.24 46.30 1.59
N ALA A 12 -17.65 46.72 0.46
CA ALA A 12 -17.27 45.80 -0.60
C ALA A 12 -16.23 44.77 -0.14
N LEU A 13 -15.25 45.19 0.65
CA LEU A 13 -14.19 44.32 1.17
C LEU A 13 -14.74 43.27 2.14
N VAL A 14 -15.66 43.67 3.02
CA VAL A 14 -16.36 42.76 3.93
C VAL A 14 -17.22 41.75 3.16
N ALA A 15 -17.92 42.19 2.10
CA ALA A 15 -18.72 41.31 1.26
C ALA A 15 -17.87 40.25 0.54
N VAL A 16 -16.68 40.63 0.04
CA VAL A 16 -15.75 39.70 -0.60
C VAL A 16 -15.22 38.67 0.40
N ILE A 17 -14.83 39.10 1.60
CA ILE A 17 -14.37 38.20 2.67
C ILE A 17 -15.46 37.19 3.05
N LEU A 18 -16.70 37.66 3.22
CA LEU A 18 -17.84 36.79 3.51
C LEU A 18 -18.09 35.77 2.40
N LEU A 19 -17.98 36.19 1.14
CA LEU A 19 -18.15 35.30 0.00
C LEU A 19 -17.07 34.22 -0.04
N PHE A 20 -15.81 34.57 0.23
CA PHE A 20 -14.71 33.60 0.34
C PHE A 20 -14.92 32.62 1.50
N ALA A 21 -15.37 33.09 2.66
CA ALA A 21 -15.66 32.24 3.81
C ALA A 21 -16.77 31.22 3.50
N ILE A 22 -17.82 31.65 2.81
CA ILE A 22 -18.92 30.78 2.37
C ILE A 22 -18.40 29.71 1.40
N VAL A 23 -17.59 30.09 0.40
CA VAL A 23 -17.02 29.13 -0.57
C VAL A 23 -16.13 28.10 0.12
N GLN A 24 -15.30 28.51 1.07
CA GLN A 24 -14.46 27.59 1.85
C GLN A 24 -15.30 26.60 2.64
N MET A 25 -16.39 27.06 3.27
CA MET A 25 -17.28 26.23 4.09
C MET A 25 -18.03 25.15 3.28
N TYR A 26 -18.34 25.41 2.01
CA TYR A 26 -18.99 24.42 1.12
C TYR A 26 -18.02 23.52 0.35
N SER A 27 -16.73 23.87 0.30
CA SER A 27 -15.74 23.19 -0.55
C SER A 27 -15.18 21.89 0.01
N THR A 28 -15.36 21.60 1.30
CA THR A 28 -14.61 20.51 1.97
C THR A 28 -15.06 19.08 1.62
N GLU A 29 -16.32 18.85 1.25
CA GLU A 29 -16.82 17.48 0.96
C GLU A 29 -17.00 17.17 -0.54
N SER A 30 -17.30 18.18 -1.38
CA SER A 30 -17.57 17.97 -2.81
C SER A 30 -16.29 17.94 -3.66
N THR A 31 -15.32 18.79 -3.31
CA THR A 31 -14.09 18.92 -4.11
C THR A 31 -13.20 17.69 -4.01
N THR A 32 -13.19 17.01 -2.86
CA THR A 32 -12.42 15.78 -2.63
C THR A 32 -12.84 14.69 -3.61
N SER A 33 -14.14 14.38 -3.74
CA SER A 33 -14.67 13.38 -4.68
C SER A 33 -14.28 13.64 -6.14
N MET A 34 -14.35 14.90 -6.59
CA MET A 34 -13.98 15.27 -7.95
C MET A 34 -12.47 15.18 -8.18
N ILE A 35 -11.66 15.63 -7.22
CA ILE A 35 -10.20 15.51 -7.25
C ILE A 35 -9.78 14.03 -7.24
N CYS A 36 -10.42 13.18 -6.42
CA CYS A 36 -10.15 11.74 -6.42
C CYS A 36 -10.46 11.10 -7.77
N LYS A 37 -11.60 11.44 -8.39
CA LYS A 37 -11.98 10.93 -9.72
C LYS A 37 -11.03 11.41 -10.81
N LEU A 38 -10.60 12.67 -10.77
CA LEU A 38 -9.66 13.23 -11.72
C LEU A 38 -8.29 12.59 -11.58
N HIS A 39 -7.80 12.41 -10.36
CA HIS A 39 -6.54 11.72 -10.09
C HIS A 39 -6.60 10.24 -10.54
N LYS A 40 -7.72 9.55 -10.25
CA LYS A 40 -7.92 8.14 -10.62
C LYS A 40 -8.02 7.91 -12.13
N ASN A 41 -8.62 8.83 -12.88
CA ASN A 41 -8.83 8.68 -14.32
C ASN A 41 -7.76 9.37 -15.19
N VAL A 42 -7.09 10.41 -14.71
CA VAL A 42 -6.11 11.15 -15.52
C VAL A 42 -4.69 10.69 -15.16
N ILE A 43 -4.30 10.75 -13.89
CA ILE A 43 -2.91 10.48 -13.49
C ILE A 43 -2.57 8.99 -13.57
N ARG A 44 -3.51 8.10 -13.21
CA ARG A 44 -3.30 6.63 -13.28
C ARG A 44 -3.13 6.10 -14.72
N HIS A 45 -3.64 6.81 -15.73
CA HIS A 45 -3.54 6.39 -17.13
C HIS A 45 -2.32 6.99 -17.84
N ILE A 46 -1.57 7.88 -17.18
CA ILE A 46 -0.29 8.35 -17.70
C ILE A 46 0.77 7.32 -17.31
N PRO A 47 1.52 6.75 -18.26
CA PRO A 47 2.63 5.85 -17.97
C PRO A 47 3.81 6.66 -17.41
N LEU A 48 3.71 7.04 -16.14
CA LEU A 48 4.79 7.66 -15.39
C LEU A 48 5.70 6.55 -14.84
N PRO A 49 7.03 6.78 -14.80
CA PRO A 49 7.95 5.86 -14.15
C PRO A 49 7.62 5.79 -12.65
N GLY A 50 7.76 4.59 -12.05
CA GLY A 50 7.20 4.29 -10.72
C GLY A 50 7.55 5.29 -9.61
N TYR A 51 8.73 5.93 -9.67
CA TYR A 51 9.16 6.93 -8.68
C TYR A 51 8.46 8.29 -8.78
N ALA A 52 7.73 8.58 -9.87
CA ALA A 52 7.09 9.88 -10.12
C ALA A 52 5.59 9.90 -9.83
N ASN A 53 5.02 8.79 -9.36
CA ASN A 53 3.60 8.70 -9.06
C ASN A 53 3.32 9.20 -7.64
N GLN A 54 2.52 10.26 -7.56
CA GLN A 54 2.19 10.90 -6.29
C GLN A 54 1.15 10.07 -5.51
N PRO A 55 1.27 10.00 -4.16
CA PRO A 55 0.25 9.38 -3.32
C PRO A 55 -1.08 10.13 -3.46
N LEU A 56 -2.18 9.40 -3.35
CA LEU A 56 -3.53 10.00 -3.36
C LEU A 56 -3.65 11.02 -2.22
N PRO A 57 -4.26 12.20 -2.45
CA PRO A 57 -4.52 13.19 -1.41
C PRO A 57 -5.30 12.60 -0.23
N ASP A 58 -5.04 13.07 0.99
CA ASP A 58 -5.80 12.67 2.17
C ASP A 58 -7.29 12.99 1.98
N GLY A 59 -8.16 12.00 2.22
CA GLY A 59 -9.59 12.02 1.87
C GLY A 59 -9.95 11.23 0.61
N CYS A 60 -8.98 10.88 -0.23
CA CYS A 60 -9.12 9.91 -1.31
C CYS A 60 -8.62 8.53 -0.86
N SER A 61 -9.29 7.92 0.12
CA SER A 61 -8.97 6.55 0.56
C SER A 61 -10.04 5.59 0.06
N GLU A 62 -9.72 4.84 -0.99
CA GLU A 62 -10.10 3.42 -0.97
C GLU A 62 -9.08 2.79 -0.02
N ASP A 63 -9.38 2.80 1.28
CA ASP A 63 -8.54 2.06 2.23
C ASP A 63 -8.46 0.63 1.70
N PRO A 64 -7.26 0.11 1.46
CA PRO A 64 -7.16 -1.22 0.90
C PRO A 64 -7.77 -2.19 1.90
N ILE A 65 -8.80 -2.89 1.45
CA ILE A 65 -9.51 -3.86 2.27
C ILE A 65 -8.56 -5.03 2.52
N GLU A 66 -8.18 -5.19 3.79
CA GLU A 66 -7.50 -6.37 4.29
C GLU A 66 -8.40 -7.59 4.02
N GLU A 67 -7.85 -8.58 3.33
CA GLU A 67 -8.57 -9.81 3.03
C GLU A 67 -8.17 -10.88 4.05
N ARG A 68 -9.10 -11.19 4.95
CA ARG A 68 -8.93 -12.31 5.88
C ARG A 68 -9.25 -13.63 5.19
N ILE A 69 -8.29 -14.54 5.17
CA ILE A 69 -8.40 -15.83 4.48
C ILE A 69 -8.13 -16.95 5.47
N GLU A 70 -9.10 -17.84 5.63
CA GLU A 70 -8.91 -19.08 6.40
C GLU A 70 -8.32 -20.17 5.49
N ILE A 71 -7.10 -20.62 5.83
CA ILE A 71 -6.41 -21.68 5.13
C ILE A 71 -6.46 -22.94 6.00
N LYS A 72 -7.04 -24.02 5.45
CA LYS A 72 -7.17 -25.30 6.17
C LYS A 72 -5.81 -25.91 6.47
N GLU A 73 -4.90 -25.83 5.50
CA GLU A 73 -3.57 -26.40 5.57
C GLU A 73 -2.59 -25.47 4.84
N MET A 74 -1.64 -24.89 5.57
CA MET A 74 -0.64 -24.00 5.02
C MET A 74 0.59 -24.79 4.58
N THR A 75 1.02 -24.56 3.34
CA THR A 75 2.23 -25.12 2.74
C THR A 75 3.16 -23.98 2.29
N ASN A 76 4.43 -24.31 2.05
CA ASN A 76 5.40 -23.35 1.52
C ASN A 76 4.94 -22.71 0.20
N SER A 77 4.36 -23.52 -0.70
CA SER A 77 3.84 -23.06 -1.99
C SER A 77 2.61 -22.16 -1.85
N GLU A 78 1.75 -22.40 -0.87
CA GLU A 78 0.57 -21.56 -0.64
C GLU A 78 0.99 -20.19 -0.13
N LEU A 79 1.94 -20.13 0.80
CA LEU A 79 2.47 -18.88 1.33
C LEU A 79 3.20 -18.06 0.25
N SER A 80 4.07 -18.69 -0.55
CA SER A 80 4.75 -18.00 -1.65
C SER A 80 3.77 -17.42 -2.67
N HIS A 81 2.67 -18.13 -2.96
CA HIS A 81 1.60 -17.63 -3.82
C HIS A 81 0.92 -16.39 -3.25
N TYR A 82 0.63 -16.35 -1.95
CA TYR A 82 0.05 -15.16 -1.32
C TYR A 82 1.02 -13.98 -1.22
N ILE A 83 2.31 -14.22 -1.01
CA ILE A 83 3.35 -13.19 -1.10
C ILE A 83 3.34 -12.56 -2.50
N VAL A 84 3.28 -13.40 -3.55
CA VAL A 84 3.19 -12.90 -4.93
C VAL A 84 1.91 -12.15 -5.19
N LYS A 85 0.78 -12.65 -4.69
CA LYS A 85 -0.50 -11.94 -4.79
C LYS A 85 -0.47 -10.61 -4.03
N CYS A 86 0.20 -10.52 -2.88
CA CYS A 86 0.33 -9.29 -2.12
C CYS A 86 1.14 -8.26 -2.94
N TRP A 87 2.27 -8.68 -3.52
CA TRP A 87 3.06 -7.84 -4.42
C TRP A 87 2.25 -7.38 -5.65
N LYS A 88 1.44 -8.26 -6.26
CA LYS A 88 0.53 -7.91 -7.37
C LYS A 88 -0.60 -6.98 -6.94
N LYS A 89 -1.18 -7.19 -5.75
CA LYS A 89 -2.25 -6.36 -5.16
C LYS A 89 -1.75 -4.96 -4.86
N ALA A 90 -0.48 -4.86 -4.45
CA ALA A 90 0.23 -3.60 -4.35
C ALA A 90 0.47 -2.92 -5.72
N LYS A 91 0.18 -3.55 -6.87
CA LYS A 91 0.31 -2.99 -8.23
C LYS A 91 1.64 -2.25 -8.46
N GLN A 92 2.77 -2.83 -8.02
CA GLN A 92 4.08 -2.17 -8.09
C GLN A 92 4.11 -0.76 -7.45
N GLY A 93 3.31 -0.52 -6.40
CA GLY A 93 3.23 0.76 -5.71
C GLY A 93 1.81 1.30 -5.61
N MET A 94 0.99 0.79 -4.69
CA MET A 94 -0.02 1.65 -4.08
C MET A 94 0.76 2.75 -3.33
N TYR A 95 0.89 3.89 -4.00
CA TYR A 95 1.82 4.95 -3.69
C TYR A 95 1.56 5.56 -2.30
N GLY A 96 2.53 5.38 -1.40
CA GLY A 96 2.65 6.07 -0.11
C GLY A 96 1.82 5.54 1.05
N LYS A 97 0.92 4.56 0.84
CA LYS A 97 0.12 3.97 1.93
C LYS A 97 0.55 2.55 2.23
N LYS A 98 0.77 2.26 3.52
CA LYS A 98 0.98 0.90 4.01
C LYS A 98 -0.24 0.07 3.64
N LEU A 99 -0.01 -1.09 3.01
CA LEU A 99 -1.06 -1.97 2.51
C LEU A 99 -0.96 -3.30 3.24
N GLU A 100 -1.92 -3.63 4.08
CA GLU A 100 -2.09 -4.99 4.61
C GLU A 100 -2.88 -5.79 3.57
N CYS A 101 -2.16 -6.64 2.83
CA CYS A 101 -2.70 -7.35 1.70
C CYS A 101 -3.68 -8.45 2.15
N TYR A 102 -3.23 -9.25 3.12
CA TYR A 102 -3.90 -10.46 3.58
C TYR A 102 -3.58 -10.75 5.06
N GLU A 103 -4.61 -11.21 5.76
CA GLU A 103 -4.50 -11.88 7.06
C GLU A 103 -4.78 -13.37 6.85
N LEU A 104 -3.74 -14.19 6.84
CA LEU A 104 -3.84 -15.62 6.57
C LEU A 104 -3.95 -16.39 7.88
N TYR A 105 -5.10 -17.01 8.12
CA TYR A 105 -5.31 -17.86 9.30
C TYR A 105 -5.12 -19.34 8.95
N ALA A 106 -3.97 -19.90 9.32
CA ALA A 106 -3.62 -21.29 9.04
C ALA A 106 -4.11 -22.22 10.15
N LYS A 107 -5.12 -23.07 9.90
CA LYS A 107 -5.64 -24.01 10.92
C LYS A 107 -4.65 -25.14 11.24
N LYS A 108 -3.81 -25.51 10.27
CA LYS A 108 -2.78 -26.53 10.36
C LYS A 108 -1.62 -26.15 9.43
N THR A 109 -0.42 -26.48 9.83
CA THR A 109 0.78 -26.35 9.00
C THR A 109 1.33 -27.76 8.76
N THR A 110 1.53 -28.15 7.51
CA THR A 110 2.01 -29.52 7.20
C THR A 110 3.51 -29.63 7.08
N GLU A 111 4.19 -28.51 6.90
CA GLU A 111 5.63 -28.45 6.71
C GLU A 111 6.24 -27.39 7.63
N HIS A 112 7.55 -27.50 7.83
CA HIS A 112 8.32 -26.47 8.49
C HIS A 112 8.41 -25.27 7.54
N ILE A 113 7.65 -24.21 7.81
CA ILE A 113 7.64 -23.00 7.00
C ILE A 113 8.62 -22.01 7.62
N ASN A 114 9.68 -21.75 6.86
CA ASN A 114 10.67 -20.73 7.15
C ASN A 114 11.00 -19.97 5.85
N GLU A 115 11.77 -18.90 5.97
CA GLU A 115 12.13 -18.08 4.82
C GLU A 115 12.79 -18.89 3.69
N SER A 116 13.74 -19.78 4.03
CA SER A 116 14.48 -20.58 3.06
C SER A 116 13.57 -21.52 2.27
N THR A 117 12.71 -22.26 2.97
CA THR A 117 11.79 -23.24 2.36
C THR A 117 10.74 -22.57 1.48
N VAL A 118 10.18 -21.42 1.90
CA VAL A 118 9.24 -20.65 1.08
C VAL A 118 9.94 -20.08 -0.15
N THR A 119 11.13 -19.52 0.05
CA THR A 119 11.93 -18.94 -1.03
C THR A 119 12.30 -19.97 -2.09
N ALA A 120 12.62 -21.20 -1.68
CA ALA A 120 12.90 -22.30 -2.60
C ALA A 120 11.70 -22.73 -3.46
N THR A 121 10.46 -22.33 -3.10
CA THR A 121 9.27 -22.64 -3.91
C THR A 121 9.01 -21.66 -5.05
N PHE A 122 9.70 -20.52 -5.10
CA PHE A 122 9.52 -19.57 -6.20
C PHE A 122 10.04 -20.16 -7.52
N ASN A 123 9.22 -20.06 -8.57
CA ASN A 123 9.65 -20.37 -9.92
C ASN A 123 10.45 -19.20 -10.54
N SER A 124 11.08 -19.43 -11.69
CA SER A 124 11.91 -18.41 -12.37
C SER A 124 11.15 -17.12 -12.66
N GLU A 125 9.89 -17.22 -13.08
CA GLU A 125 9.04 -16.04 -13.36
C GLU A 125 8.72 -15.24 -12.08
N GLN A 126 8.50 -15.93 -10.96
CA GLN A 126 8.27 -15.31 -9.67
C GLN A 126 9.55 -14.68 -9.13
N CYS A 127 10.70 -15.29 -9.36
CA CYS A 127 12.01 -14.73 -9.03
C CYS A 127 12.32 -13.44 -9.78
N ASP A 128 11.96 -13.38 -11.06
CA ASP A 128 12.11 -12.15 -11.85
C ASP A 128 11.13 -11.07 -11.40
N PHE A 129 9.96 -11.49 -10.90
CA PHE A 129 8.87 -10.59 -10.49
C PHE A 129 9.02 -10.07 -9.06
N ILE A 130 9.60 -10.88 -8.17
CA ILE A 130 9.88 -10.62 -6.76
C ILE A 130 11.31 -11.08 -6.53
N SER A 131 12.24 -10.18 -6.83
CA SER A 131 13.64 -10.35 -6.48
C SER A 131 13.77 -10.63 -4.97
N ASN A 132 14.68 -11.52 -4.57
CA ASN A 132 14.66 -12.29 -3.31
C ASN A 132 14.77 -11.52 -1.98
N ASN A 133 15.27 -12.15 -0.91
CA ASN A 133 15.23 -11.65 0.48
C ASN A 133 16.59 -11.80 1.14
N TRP A 134 16.82 -10.98 2.17
CA TRP A 134 17.96 -11.14 3.07
C TRP A 134 17.56 -12.15 4.14
N LEU A 135 18.22 -13.33 4.20
CA LEU A 135 17.94 -14.32 5.24
C LEU A 135 18.47 -13.82 6.58
N ASP A 136 17.58 -13.53 7.53
CA ASP A 136 17.98 -13.00 8.86
C ASP A 136 18.61 -14.09 9.75
N ILE A 137 18.37 -15.37 9.45
CA ILE A 137 18.63 -16.47 10.40
C ILE A 137 20.06 -17.03 10.30
N GLU A 138 20.76 -16.93 9.16
CA GLU A 138 22.12 -17.53 9.01
C GLU A 138 23.10 -16.72 8.15
N ASN A 139 22.79 -15.47 7.78
CA ASN A 139 23.64 -14.64 6.90
C ASN A 139 23.93 -15.29 5.53
N GLU A 140 23.11 -16.28 5.14
CA GLU A 140 23.15 -16.94 3.85
C GLU A 140 22.30 -16.16 2.85
N SER A 141 22.70 -16.08 1.58
CA SER A 141 21.89 -15.47 0.53
C SER A 141 21.31 -16.58 -0.35
N TYR A 142 20.01 -16.84 -0.26
CA TYR A 142 19.32 -17.55 -1.34
C TYR A 142 19.15 -16.56 -2.50
N SER A 143 19.56 -16.90 -3.72
CA SER A 143 19.52 -15.98 -4.87
C SER A 143 18.39 -16.34 -5.82
N CYS A 144 17.40 -15.47 -5.90
CA CYS A 144 16.25 -15.52 -6.80
C CYS A 144 16.03 -14.07 -7.27
N GLY A 145 16.70 -13.66 -8.35
CA GLY A 145 16.76 -12.26 -8.78
C GLY A 145 17.93 -11.45 -8.17
N THR A 146 17.93 -10.12 -8.34
CA THR A 146 19.09 -9.24 -8.09
C THR A 146 18.96 -8.27 -6.90
N GLU A 147 17.78 -8.14 -6.30
CA GLU A 147 17.47 -7.16 -5.23
C GLU A 147 16.62 -7.80 -4.15
N ASN A 148 16.66 -7.29 -2.91
CA ASN A 148 15.83 -7.84 -1.84
C ASN A 148 14.46 -7.16 -1.69
N LYS A 149 13.34 -7.88 -1.89
CA LYS A 149 11.95 -7.34 -1.90
C LYS A 149 10.97 -8.03 -0.95
N ILE A 150 11.37 -9.01 -0.14
CA ILE A 150 10.57 -9.52 0.99
C ILE A 150 11.42 -9.43 2.27
N MET A 151 10.78 -9.02 3.35
CA MET A 151 11.34 -8.83 4.67
C MET A 151 10.63 -9.78 5.63
N TRP A 152 11.39 -10.67 6.27
CA TRP A 152 10.86 -11.64 7.23
C TRP A 152 11.02 -11.07 8.64
N LYS A 153 9.90 -10.90 9.35
CA LYS A 153 9.89 -10.45 10.75
C LYS A 153 9.52 -11.56 11.72
N MET A 154 9.19 -12.74 11.19
CA MET A 154 8.92 -13.92 11.99
C MET A 154 10.23 -14.46 12.53
N THR A 155 10.42 -14.36 13.85
CA THR A 155 11.62 -14.82 14.55
C THR A 155 11.65 -16.34 14.76
N GLU A 156 10.55 -17.04 14.49
CA GLU A 156 10.39 -18.47 14.72
C GLU A 156 9.62 -19.14 13.58
N THR A 157 9.73 -20.47 13.50
CA THR A 157 8.96 -21.30 12.57
C THR A 157 7.46 -21.08 12.73
N ILE A 158 6.74 -21.00 11.60
CA ILE A 158 5.27 -21.01 11.63
C ILE A 158 4.78 -22.40 12.03
N GLU A 159 4.36 -22.55 13.28
CA GLU A 159 3.73 -23.79 13.78
C GLU A 159 2.19 -23.70 13.74
N ASN A 160 1.51 -24.77 14.15
CA ASN A 160 0.05 -24.93 14.00
C ASN A 160 -0.75 -23.76 14.59
N LYS A 161 -1.82 -23.34 13.88
CA LYS A 161 -2.75 -22.26 14.27
C LYS A 161 -2.12 -20.87 14.34
N THR A 162 -1.30 -20.55 13.36
CA THR A 162 -0.65 -19.24 13.23
C THR A 162 -1.45 -18.32 12.31
N THR A 163 -1.48 -17.04 12.67
CA THR A 163 -1.91 -15.96 11.79
C THR A 163 -0.67 -15.36 11.14
N ILE A 164 -0.65 -15.29 9.81
CA ILE A 164 0.43 -14.66 9.04
C ILE A 164 -0.14 -13.41 8.40
N ILE A 165 0.52 -12.28 8.60
CA ILE A 165 0.13 -10.99 8.02
C ILE A 165 1.09 -10.66 6.90
N LEU A 166 0.53 -10.42 5.71
CA LEU A 166 1.29 -9.98 4.55
C LEU A 166 1.06 -8.50 4.31
N LYS A 167 2.13 -7.72 4.41
CA LYS A 167 2.05 -6.26 4.35
C LYS A 167 3.02 -5.70 3.33
N TYR A 168 2.56 -4.87 2.41
CA TYR A 168 3.44 -4.11 1.53
C TYR A 168 3.90 -2.80 2.20
N ASN A 169 5.21 -2.59 2.24
CA ASN A 169 5.85 -1.36 2.72
C ASN A 169 6.24 -0.48 1.52
N PRO A 170 5.54 0.65 1.28
CA PRO A 170 5.80 1.49 0.13
C PRO A 170 7.08 2.32 0.24
N LEU A 171 7.61 2.54 1.45
CA LEU A 171 8.84 3.32 1.66
C LEU A 171 10.09 2.48 1.39
N ALA A 172 10.05 1.22 1.82
CA ALA A 172 11.16 0.29 1.66
C ALA A 172 11.05 -0.57 0.39
N HIS A 173 9.90 -0.51 -0.29
CA HIS A 173 9.59 -1.30 -1.49
C HIS A 173 9.77 -2.81 -1.29
N TRP A 174 9.27 -3.34 -0.17
CA TRP A 174 9.25 -4.77 0.11
C TRP A 174 7.89 -5.25 0.66
N VAL A 175 7.65 -6.55 0.63
CA VAL A 175 6.58 -7.21 1.40
C VAL A 175 7.15 -7.67 2.74
N GLU A 176 6.46 -7.36 3.83
CA GLU A 176 6.74 -7.83 5.17
C GLU A 176 5.87 -9.07 5.42
N VAL A 177 6.51 -10.15 5.86
CA VAL A 177 5.84 -11.35 6.38
C VAL A 177 5.99 -11.33 7.90
N ILE A 178 4.86 -11.20 8.58
CA ILE A 178 4.76 -11.00 10.04
C ILE A 178 3.93 -12.12 10.65
#